data_AF-A0A2V5LTJ0-F1
#
_entry.id   AF-A0A2V5LTJ0-F1
#
_cell.length_a   1.000
_cell.length_b   1.000
_cell.length_c   1.000
_cell.angle_alpha   90.00
_cell.angle_beta   90.00
_cell.angle_gamma   90.00
#
_symmetry.space_group_name_H-M   'P 1'
#
loop_
_entity.id
_entity.type
_entity.pdbx_description
1 polymer ?
#
loop_
_entity_poly.entity_id
_entity_poly.type
_entity_poly.pdbx_seq_one_letter_code
_entity_poly.pdbx_strand_id
1 'polypeptide(L)'
;RSQIEQLSGFSDTKRRVAIELGVDPYSSNPVLQHELNGIAKAAFAGGATFSLATLPVGGAAGIGLATTEVSNSLNDALREKSPTDLKMLNRKYLSAMGVSENEAERFFSNAAFSPTAQTAFVFNLRSLDGVGNRPAFVKLAADKSSTESDAIFCVQTAALMSKIHKSEKPLGRIITIGDFPVCIAKDGTVVVALQWDYGAWTPAADRFAGALQTQKKANSSYLVGISGVVSPRLRQELETRHFTVEDRLSPGPLK
;
A
#
# COMPACT_ATOMS: atom_id res chain seq x y z
N ARG A 1 20.64 23.57 -24.47
CA ARG A 1 20.51 22.72 -23.27
C ARG A 1 21.44 21.54 -23.44
N SER A 2 22.15 21.15 -22.38
CA SER A 2 22.99 19.95 -22.40
C SER A 2 22.12 18.68 -22.50
N GLN A 3 22.70 17.56 -22.95
CA GLN A 3 21.97 16.27 -23.00
C GLN A 3 21.46 15.85 -21.61
N ILE A 4 22.20 16.17 -20.54
CA ILE A 4 21.83 15.87 -19.16
C ILE A 4 20.60 16.68 -18.73
N GLU A 5 20.53 17.97 -19.08
CA GLU A 5 19.35 18.82 -18.80
C GLU A 5 18.12 18.34 -19.56
N GLN A 6 18.29 17.84 -20.79
CA GLN A 6 17.19 17.28 -21.58
C GLN A 6 16.66 15.98 -20.97
N LEU A 7 17.55 15.09 -20.53
CA LEU A 7 17.18 13.83 -19.86
C LEU A 7 16.49 14.10 -18.52
N SER A 8 17.04 14.99 -17.69
CA SER A 8 16.42 15.39 -16.42
C SER A 8 15.03 15.99 -16.64
N GLY A 9 14.91 16.95 -17.57
CA GLY A 9 13.63 17.60 -17.87
C GLY A 9 12.57 16.64 -18.42
N PHE A 10 12.99 15.63 -19.20
CA PHE A 10 12.09 14.59 -19.67
C PHE A 10 11.62 13.68 -18.52
N SER A 11 12.53 13.24 -17.65
CA SER A 11 12.21 12.46 -16.46
C SER A 11 11.25 13.17 -15.51
N ASP A 12 11.45 14.48 -15.29
CA ASP A 12 10.57 15.30 -14.46
C ASP A 12 9.18 15.45 -15.09
N THR A 13 9.12 15.65 -16.41
CA THR A 13 7.86 15.71 -17.16
C THR A 13 7.09 14.40 -17.06
N LYS A 14 7.77 13.27 -17.26
CA LYS A 14 7.17 11.94 -17.12
C LYS A 14 6.61 11.71 -15.72
N ARG A 15 7.33 12.10 -14.68
CA ARG A 15 6.87 11.96 -13.29
C ARG A 15 5.62 12.80 -13.03
N ARG A 16 5.60 14.05 -13.50
CA ARG A 16 4.44 14.93 -13.39
C ARG A 16 3.21 14.34 -14.07
N VAL A 17 3.36 13.89 -15.32
CA VAL A 17 2.29 13.24 -16.09
C VAL A 17 1.75 12.02 -15.34
N ALA A 18 2.63 11.16 -14.83
CA ALA A 18 2.23 9.97 -14.08
C ALA A 18 1.38 10.32 -12.85
N ILE A 19 1.80 11.33 -12.09
CA ILE A 19 1.10 11.79 -10.88
C ILE A 19 -0.28 12.37 -11.24
N GLU A 20 -0.37 13.16 -12.32
CA GLU A 20 -1.64 13.69 -12.80
C GLU A 20 -2.60 12.60 -13.28
N LEU A 21 -2.06 11.52 -13.85
CA LEU A 21 -2.80 10.32 -14.26
C LEU A 21 -3.10 9.33 -13.11
N GLY A 22 -2.60 9.59 -11.89
CA GLY A 22 -2.77 8.70 -10.74
C GLY A 22 -2.03 7.36 -10.86
N VAL A 23 -0.97 7.28 -11.66
CA VAL A 23 -0.18 6.05 -11.89
C VAL A 23 1.24 6.17 -11.33
N ASP A 24 1.87 5.03 -11.06
CA ASP A 24 3.25 5.01 -10.56
C ASP A 24 4.26 5.29 -11.70
N PRO A 25 5.04 6.40 -11.63
CA PRO A 25 6.07 6.70 -12.62
C PRO A 25 7.18 5.63 -12.72
N TYR A 26 7.34 4.81 -11.66
CA TYR A 26 8.38 3.80 -11.53
C TYR A 26 7.85 2.37 -11.60
N SER A 27 6.60 2.16 -12.05
CA SER A 27 6.03 0.82 -12.24
C SER A 27 6.91 -0.05 -13.15
N SER A 28 7.00 -1.34 -12.86
CA SER A 28 7.71 -2.32 -13.68
C SER A 28 6.91 -2.78 -14.90
N ASN A 29 5.62 -2.41 -14.98
CA ASN A 29 4.74 -2.79 -16.07
C ASN A 29 5.18 -2.14 -17.41
N PRO A 30 5.63 -2.93 -18.40
CA PRO A 30 6.18 -2.39 -19.65
C PRO A 30 5.14 -1.69 -20.51
N VAL A 31 3.87 -2.12 -20.45
CA VAL A 31 2.77 -1.50 -21.20
C VAL A 31 2.48 -0.12 -20.63
N LEU A 32 2.36 0.00 -19.30
CA LEU A 32 2.17 1.28 -18.63
C LEU A 32 3.34 2.22 -18.92
N GLN A 33 4.58 1.72 -18.85
CA GLN A 33 5.77 2.52 -19.13
C GLN A 33 5.82 3.00 -20.59
N HIS A 34 5.39 2.18 -21.55
CA HIS A 34 5.28 2.57 -22.96
C HIS A 34 4.30 3.72 -23.16
N GLU A 35 3.06 3.58 -22.67
CA GLU A 35 2.03 4.60 -22.79
C GLU A 35 2.42 5.90 -22.08
N LEU A 36 2.95 5.79 -20.87
CA LEU A 36 3.41 6.94 -20.10
C LEU A 36 4.56 7.68 -20.80
N ASN A 37 5.49 6.95 -21.43
CA ASN A 37 6.55 7.56 -22.23
C ASN A 37 6.01 8.30 -23.46
N GLY A 38 4.98 7.76 -24.11
CA GLY A 38 4.31 8.41 -25.24
C GLY A 38 3.68 9.75 -24.84
N ILE A 39 2.88 9.75 -23.78
CA ILE A 39 2.23 10.96 -23.25
C ILE A 39 3.29 11.97 -22.77
N ALA A 40 4.31 11.51 -22.06
CA ALA A 40 5.39 12.38 -21.58
C ALA A 40 6.20 13.01 -22.70
N LYS A 41 6.47 12.29 -23.80
CA LYS A 41 7.15 12.84 -24.98
C LYS A 41 6.31 13.93 -25.64
N ALA A 42 5.01 13.69 -25.81
CA ALA A 42 4.09 14.68 -26.35
C ALA A 42 4.04 15.94 -25.46
N ALA A 43 3.92 15.77 -24.15
CA ALA A 43 3.91 16.88 -23.19
C ALA A 43 5.25 17.65 -23.14
N PHE A 44 6.38 16.95 -23.22
CA PHE A 44 7.71 17.57 -23.24
C PHE A 44 7.98 18.36 -24.53
N ALA A 45 7.54 17.83 -25.68
CA ALA A 45 7.71 18.47 -26.98
C ALA A 45 6.75 19.66 -27.20
N GLY A 46 5.52 19.59 -26.67
CA GLY A 46 4.49 20.60 -26.86
C GLY A 46 4.60 21.83 -25.96
N GLY A 47 5.38 21.78 -24.87
CA GLY A 47 5.38 22.81 -23.85
C GLY A 47 4.08 22.84 -23.03
N ALA A 48 3.94 23.81 -22.12
CA ALA A 48 2.87 23.91 -21.10
C ALA A 48 1.40 24.02 -21.62
N THR A 49 1.17 23.78 -22.91
CA THR A 49 -0.13 23.85 -23.61
C THR A 49 -0.85 22.50 -23.73
N PHE A 50 -0.18 21.37 -23.49
CA PHE A 50 -0.87 20.07 -23.41
C PHE A 50 -1.56 19.94 -22.05
N SER A 51 -2.84 20.27 -22.00
CA SER A 51 -3.65 20.08 -20.79
C SER A 51 -3.99 18.60 -20.66
N LEU A 52 -3.41 17.94 -19.64
CA LEU A 52 -3.76 16.56 -19.27
C LEU A 52 -5.22 16.44 -18.79
N ALA A 53 -5.90 17.56 -18.55
CA ALA A 53 -7.33 17.62 -18.20
C ALA A 53 -8.27 17.17 -19.32
N THR A 54 -7.80 17.01 -20.56
CA THR A 54 -8.61 16.50 -21.68
C THR A 54 -8.53 15.00 -21.86
N LEU A 55 -7.64 14.31 -21.14
CA LEU A 55 -7.56 12.86 -21.19
C LEU A 55 -8.78 12.27 -20.46
N PRO A 56 -9.40 11.19 -20.99
CA PRO A 56 -10.52 10.50 -20.37
C PRO A 56 -10.03 9.60 -19.22
N VAL A 57 -9.26 10.21 -18.32
CA VAL A 57 -8.64 9.57 -17.16
C VAL A 57 -9.38 10.15 -15.98
N GLY A 58 -10.03 9.28 -15.18
CA GLY A 58 -10.76 9.70 -13.98
C GLY A 58 -9.86 10.63 -13.16
N GLY A 59 -10.29 11.88 -13.01
CA GLY A 59 -9.41 12.99 -12.60
C GLY A 59 -8.66 12.75 -11.31
N ALA A 60 -7.49 13.41 -11.17
CA ALA A 60 -6.53 13.54 -10.05
C ALA A 60 -6.80 12.85 -8.70
N ALA A 61 -7.33 11.63 -8.71
CA ALA A 61 -7.35 10.75 -7.57
C ALA A 61 -5.90 10.29 -7.45
N GLY A 62 -5.19 10.79 -6.45
CA GLY A 62 -3.80 10.44 -6.20
C GLY A 62 -3.60 8.93 -6.28
N ILE A 63 -2.36 8.52 -6.51
CA ILE A 63 -1.96 7.12 -6.72
C ILE A 63 -2.79 6.20 -5.81
N GLY A 64 -3.57 5.28 -6.41
CA GLY A 64 -4.61 4.44 -5.76
C GLY A 64 -4.10 3.41 -4.74
N LEU A 65 -3.01 3.76 -4.06
CA LEU A 65 -2.22 2.95 -3.15
C LEU A 65 -2.38 3.41 -1.69
N ALA A 66 -3.12 4.49 -1.41
CA ALA A 66 -3.20 5.02 -0.05
C ALA A 66 -4.55 5.65 0.30
N THR A 67 -4.75 5.89 1.60
CA THR A 67 -5.87 6.71 2.10
C THR A 67 -5.76 8.14 1.57
N THR A 68 -6.87 8.87 1.43
CA THR A 68 -6.88 10.24 0.86
C THR A 68 -5.83 11.18 1.48
N GLU A 69 -5.65 11.12 2.80
CA GLU A 69 -4.63 11.93 3.51
C GLU A 69 -3.20 11.55 3.12
N VAL A 70 -2.91 10.25 3.04
CA VAL A 70 -1.59 9.75 2.66
C VAL A 70 -1.31 10.03 1.18
N SER A 71 -2.33 9.97 0.32
CA SER A 71 -2.20 10.25 -1.11
C SER A 71 -1.72 11.67 -1.40
N ASN A 72 -2.16 12.68 -0.65
CA ASN A 72 -1.67 14.06 -0.82
C ASN A 72 -0.18 14.18 -0.46
N SER A 73 0.20 13.66 0.72
CA SER A 73 1.61 13.68 1.16
C SER A 73 2.52 12.90 0.21
N LEU A 74 2.04 11.77 -0.32
CA LEU A 74 2.75 10.97 -1.30
C LEU A 74 2.94 11.72 -2.61
N ASN A 75 1.87 12.32 -3.15
CA ASN A 75 1.94 13.10 -4.39
C ASN A 75 2.94 14.25 -4.26
N ASP A 76 2.92 14.98 -3.16
CA ASP A 76 3.85 16.09 -2.93
C ASP A 76 5.30 15.59 -2.81
N ALA A 77 5.52 14.50 -2.07
CA ALA A 77 6.84 13.87 -1.98
C ALA A 77 7.36 13.43 -3.37
N LEU A 78 6.51 12.81 -4.20
CA LEU A 78 6.89 12.38 -5.55
C LEU A 78 7.18 13.56 -6.48
N ARG A 79 6.41 14.65 -6.38
CA ARG A 79 6.65 15.88 -7.16
C ARG A 79 7.98 16.54 -6.78
N GLU A 80 8.27 16.61 -5.49
CA GLU A 80 9.38 17.43 -4.97
C GLU A 80 10.71 16.68 -4.83
N LYS A 81 10.69 15.34 -4.74
CA LYS A 81 11.88 14.56 -4.30
C LYS A 81 12.35 13.60 -5.38
N SER A 82 13.67 13.47 -5.50
CA SER A 82 14.29 12.42 -6.31
C SER A 82 14.09 11.05 -5.65
N PRO A 83 14.28 9.92 -6.38
CA PRO A 83 14.27 8.58 -5.78
C PRO A 83 15.23 8.44 -4.58
N THR A 84 16.40 9.07 -4.65
CA THR A 84 17.39 9.05 -3.56
C THR A 84 16.86 9.82 -2.34
N ASP A 85 16.26 10.99 -2.54
CA ASP A 85 15.67 11.79 -1.47
C ASP A 85 14.47 11.08 -0.83
N LEU A 86 13.66 10.39 -1.64
CA LEU A 86 12.56 9.54 -1.15
C LEU A 86 13.10 8.40 -0.28
N LYS A 87 14.16 7.70 -0.71
CA LYS A 87 14.79 6.65 0.09
C LYS A 87 15.32 7.21 1.42
N MET A 88 15.96 8.39 1.42
CA MET A 88 16.42 9.04 2.65
C MET A 88 15.27 9.42 3.58
N LEU A 89 14.19 9.99 3.03
CA LEU A 89 12.98 10.33 3.79
C LEU A 89 12.35 9.08 4.42
N ASN A 90 12.21 8.02 3.63
CA ASN A 90 11.65 6.75 4.07
C ASN A 90 12.50 6.14 5.18
N ARG A 91 13.83 6.15 5.03
CA ARG A 91 14.76 5.67 6.07
C ARG A 91 14.56 6.40 7.40
N LYS A 92 14.44 7.73 7.37
CA LYS A 92 14.16 8.53 8.57
C LYS A 92 12.88 8.07 9.27
N TYR A 93 11.80 7.85 8.50
CA TYR A 93 10.54 7.38 9.08
C TYR A 93 10.60 5.94 9.57
N LEU A 94 11.24 5.02 8.84
CA LEU A 94 11.45 3.65 9.28
C LEU A 94 12.23 3.60 10.60
N SER A 95 13.30 4.38 10.72
CA SER A 95 14.08 4.50 11.95
C SER A 95 13.23 5.02 13.12
N ALA A 96 12.42 6.05 12.89
CA ALA A 96 11.49 6.56 13.91
C ALA A 96 10.41 5.54 14.33
N MET A 97 10.11 4.55 13.48
CA MET A 97 9.22 3.43 13.79
C MET A 97 9.94 2.24 14.46
N GLY A 98 11.25 2.34 14.69
CA GLY A 98 12.06 1.30 15.33
C GLY A 98 12.57 0.21 14.38
N VAL A 99 12.55 0.44 13.07
CA VAL A 99 13.15 -0.49 12.09
C VAL A 99 14.66 -0.36 12.14
N SER A 100 15.37 -1.50 12.20
CA SER A 100 16.84 -1.50 12.15
C SER A 100 17.36 -1.13 10.78
N GLU A 101 18.58 -0.58 10.69
CA GLU A 101 19.19 -0.20 9.41
C GLU A 101 19.31 -1.41 8.45
N ASN A 102 19.65 -2.59 8.99
CA ASN A 102 19.75 -3.82 8.20
C ASN A 102 18.40 -4.24 7.61
N GLU A 103 17.30 -4.12 8.37
CA GLU A 103 15.96 -4.43 7.87
C GLU A 103 15.48 -3.37 6.87
N ALA A 104 15.79 -2.10 7.10
CA ALA A 104 15.49 -1.02 6.16
C ALA A 104 16.22 -1.23 4.83
N GLU A 105 17.50 -1.60 4.84
CA GLU A 105 18.24 -1.86 3.60
C GLU A 105 17.73 -3.10 2.85
N ARG A 106 17.32 -4.16 3.56
CA ARG A 106 16.63 -5.30 2.93
C ARG A 106 15.36 -4.86 2.24
N PHE A 107 14.55 -4.04 2.90
CA PHE A 107 13.33 -3.49 2.32
C PHE A 107 13.64 -2.63 1.08
N PHE A 108 14.60 -1.71 1.17
CA PHE A 108 14.95 -0.82 0.05
C PHE A 108 15.62 -1.53 -1.13
N SER A 109 16.24 -2.69 -0.90
CA SER A 109 16.88 -3.50 -1.93
C SER A 109 15.90 -4.47 -2.61
N ASN A 110 14.66 -4.56 -2.14
CA ASN A 110 13.66 -5.44 -2.73
C ASN A 110 13.11 -4.83 -4.03
N ALA A 111 13.39 -5.49 -5.16
CA ALA A 111 12.99 -5.05 -6.49
C ALA A 111 11.48 -5.08 -6.75
N ALA A 112 10.69 -5.75 -5.90
CA ALA A 112 9.23 -5.72 -5.96
C ALA A 112 8.69 -4.30 -5.67
N PHE A 113 9.38 -3.52 -4.85
CA PHE A 113 8.94 -2.19 -4.46
C PHE A 113 9.62 -1.10 -5.29
N SER A 114 8.81 -0.41 -6.11
CA SER A 114 9.21 0.84 -6.73
C SER A 114 9.45 1.95 -5.67
N PRO A 115 10.20 3.02 -5.96
CA PRO A 115 10.32 4.16 -5.04
C PRO A 115 8.97 4.74 -4.58
N THR A 116 7.95 4.71 -5.44
CA THR A 116 6.58 5.10 -5.10
C THR A 116 5.98 4.14 -4.09
N ALA A 117 6.03 2.82 -4.35
CA ALA A 117 5.49 1.81 -3.47
C ALA A 117 6.19 1.80 -2.10
N GLN A 118 7.51 1.97 -2.06
CA GLN A 118 8.26 2.12 -0.81
C GLN A 118 7.75 3.30 0.00
N THR A 119 7.60 4.46 -0.64
CA THR A 119 7.16 5.69 0.02
C THR A 119 5.72 5.58 0.51
N ALA A 120 4.82 5.04 -0.32
CA ALA A 120 3.43 4.82 0.03
C ALA A 120 3.29 3.86 1.22
N PHE A 121 4.03 2.73 1.20
CA PHE A 121 4.03 1.78 2.30
C PHE A 121 4.50 2.42 3.61
N VAL A 122 5.63 3.14 3.58
CA VAL A 122 6.18 3.81 4.75
C VAL A 122 5.25 4.89 5.29
N PHE A 123 4.57 5.64 4.43
CA PHE A 123 3.63 6.67 4.86
C PHE A 123 2.37 6.07 5.50
N ASN A 124 1.83 4.98 4.93
CA ASN A 124 0.70 4.27 5.54
C ASN A 124 1.09 3.61 6.88
N LEU A 125 2.32 3.10 7.03
CA LEU A 125 2.80 2.64 8.33
C LEU A 125 3.02 3.78 9.33
N ARG A 126 3.44 4.94 8.86
CA ARG A 126 3.59 6.14 9.70
C ARG A 126 2.22 6.60 10.23
N SER A 127 1.15 6.48 9.47
CA SER A 127 -0.21 6.85 9.93
C SER A 127 -0.80 5.88 10.96
N LEU A 128 -0.14 4.74 11.21
CA LEU A 128 -0.38 3.85 12.35
C LEU A 128 0.42 4.29 13.59
N ASP A 129 0.41 5.59 13.89
CA ASP A 129 1.14 6.11 15.05
C ASP A 129 0.59 5.53 16.36
N GLY A 130 1.49 5.25 17.31
CA GLY A 130 1.14 4.54 18.54
C GLY A 130 0.81 3.04 18.39
N VAL A 131 0.77 2.49 17.17
CA VAL A 131 0.67 1.04 16.95
C VAL A 131 2.05 0.41 17.14
N GLY A 132 2.14 -0.54 18.07
CA GLY A 132 3.38 -1.26 18.38
C GLY A 132 3.81 -2.22 17.26
N ASN A 133 5.11 -2.51 17.20
CA ASN A 133 5.70 -3.54 16.34
C ASN A 133 5.46 -3.34 14.82
N ARG A 134 5.36 -2.09 14.37
CA ARG A 134 5.40 -1.72 12.93
C ARG A 134 6.58 -2.34 12.15
N PRO A 135 7.80 -2.50 12.73
CA PRO A 135 8.90 -3.16 12.03
C PRO A 135 8.62 -4.58 11.55
N ALA A 136 7.73 -5.33 12.21
CA ALA A 136 7.38 -6.68 11.78
C ALA A 136 6.74 -6.71 10.38
N PHE A 137 5.94 -5.70 10.03
CA PHE A 137 5.36 -5.63 8.69
C PHE A 137 6.40 -5.20 7.65
N VAL A 138 7.33 -4.31 8.00
CA VAL A 138 8.44 -3.95 7.10
C VAL A 138 9.31 -5.16 6.77
N LYS A 139 9.64 -5.96 7.80
CA LYS A 139 10.37 -7.22 7.62
C LYS A 139 9.59 -8.20 6.73
N LEU A 140 8.30 -8.41 7.00
CA LEU A 140 7.46 -9.29 6.20
C LEU A 140 7.43 -8.86 4.73
N ALA A 141 7.23 -7.56 4.45
CA ALA A 141 7.24 -7.00 3.11
C ALA A 141 8.60 -7.21 2.42
N ALA A 142 9.70 -6.97 3.13
CA ALA A 142 11.05 -7.18 2.60
C ALA A 142 11.32 -8.65 2.25
N ASP A 143 10.90 -9.57 3.12
CA ASP A 143 11.23 -11.00 3.02
C ASP A 143 10.29 -11.78 2.07
N LYS A 144 9.06 -11.31 1.84
CA LYS A 144 8.01 -12.09 1.15
C LYS A 144 7.53 -11.50 -0.17
N SER A 145 7.76 -10.21 -0.43
CA SER A 145 7.36 -9.62 -1.71
C SER A 145 8.38 -9.94 -2.81
N SER A 146 7.89 -10.47 -3.92
CA SER A 146 8.70 -10.87 -5.08
C SER A 146 8.26 -10.18 -6.38
N THR A 147 7.04 -9.66 -6.41
CA THR A 147 6.42 -9.00 -7.57
C THR A 147 5.86 -7.62 -7.20
N GLU A 148 5.65 -6.76 -8.20
CA GLU A 148 4.97 -5.47 -8.00
C GLU A 148 3.57 -5.65 -7.36
N SER A 149 2.86 -6.73 -7.68
CA SER A 149 1.58 -7.08 -7.05
C SER A 149 1.72 -7.35 -5.55
N ASP A 150 2.77 -8.03 -5.12
CA ASP A 150 3.04 -8.26 -3.68
C ASP A 150 3.32 -6.95 -2.94
N ALA A 151 4.03 -6.02 -3.60
CA ALA A 151 4.31 -4.70 -3.05
C ALA A 151 3.03 -3.85 -2.92
N ILE A 152 2.18 -3.85 -3.96
CA ILE A 152 0.87 -3.18 -3.95
C ILE A 152 -0.01 -3.75 -2.84
N PHE A 153 -0.05 -5.08 -2.70
CA PHE A 153 -0.76 -5.75 -1.61
C PHE A 153 -0.30 -5.24 -0.24
N CYS A 154 1.01 -5.15 0.01
CA CYS A 154 1.55 -4.64 1.27
C CYS A 154 1.15 -3.18 1.52
N VAL A 155 1.29 -2.33 0.50
CA VAL A 155 0.94 -0.90 0.55
C VAL A 155 -0.53 -0.70 0.88
N GLN A 156 -1.43 -1.35 0.15
CA GLN A 156 -2.86 -1.19 0.34
C GLN A 156 -3.37 -1.89 1.61
N THR A 157 -2.73 -2.98 2.03
CA THR A 157 -2.98 -3.59 3.34
C THR A 157 -2.63 -2.62 4.48
N ALA A 158 -1.48 -1.95 4.42
CA ALA A 158 -1.12 -0.91 5.40
C ALA A 158 -2.12 0.27 5.38
N ALA A 159 -2.61 0.66 4.20
CA ALA A 159 -3.63 1.70 4.08
C ALA A 159 -4.96 1.28 4.73
N LEU A 160 -5.40 0.02 4.52
CA LEU A 160 -6.60 -0.52 5.13
C LEU A 160 -6.47 -0.63 6.66
N MET A 161 -5.32 -1.07 7.16
CA MET A 161 -5.01 -1.04 8.60
C MET A 161 -5.11 0.39 9.16
N SER A 162 -4.59 1.38 8.43
CA SER A 162 -4.66 2.79 8.85
C SER A 162 -6.09 3.32 8.86
N LYS A 163 -6.94 2.88 7.91
CA LYS A 163 -8.36 3.25 7.91
C LYS A 163 -9.04 2.70 9.17
N ILE A 164 -8.95 1.39 9.39
CA ILE A 164 -9.56 0.72 10.55
C ILE A 164 -9.09 1.35 11.87
N HIS A 165 -7.80 1.65 11.99
CA HIS A 165 -7.22 2.30 13.17
C HIS A 165 -7.88 3.65 13.50
N LYS A 166 -8.23 4.43 12.47
CA LYS A 166 -8.76 5.79 12.61
C LYS A 166 -10.29 5.82 12.75
N SER A 167 -11.02 4.97 12.02
CA SER A 167 -12.49 5.09 11.89
C SER A 167 -13.30 4.16 12.80
N GLU A 168 -12.77 2.99 13.13
CA GLU A 168 -13.60 1.90 13.69
C GLU A 168 -12.99 1.33 14.95
N LYS A 169 -11.73 0.88 14.87
CA LYS A 169 -11.13 0.05 15.89
C LYS A 169 -9.65 0.39 16.08
N PRO A 170 -9.33 1.21 17.10
CA PRO A 170 -7.96 1.61 17.38
C PRO A 170 -7.03 0.41 17.56
N LEU A 171 -6.11 0.26 16.61
CA LEU A 171 -5.09 -0.79 16.63
C LEU A 171 -4.07 -0.56 17.75
N GLY A 172 -3.63 -1.63 18.41
CA GLY A 172 -2.65 -1.59 19.50
C GLY A 172 -1.26 -2.05 19.07
N ARG A 173 -1.15 -3.16 18.32
CA ARG A 173 0.12 -3.68 17.78
C ARG A 173 -0.06 -4.55 16.55
N ILE A 174 0.99 -4.69 15.75
CA ILE A 174 1.06 -5.64 14.64
C ILE A 174 1.78 -6.92 15.10
N ILE A 175 1.27 -8.07 14.68
CA ILE A 175 1.90 -9.38 14.77
C ILE A 175 1.94 -10.01 13.38
N THR A 176 2.70 -11.09 13.24
CA THR A 176 2.76 -11.88 12.00
C THR A 176 2.23 -13.28 12.27
N ILE A 177 1.33 -13.75 11.42
CA ILE A 177 0.83 -15.13 11.45
C ILE A 177 1.01 -15.68 10.04
N GLY A 178 1.85 -16.71 9.90
CA GLY A 178 2.29 -17.17 8.58
C GLY A 178 2.95 -16.02 7.81
N ASP A 179 2.46 -15.75 6.59
CA ASP A 179 2.95 -14.67 5.73
C ASP A 179 2.04 -13.43 5.73
N PHE A 180 1.18 -13.28 6.75
CA PHE A 180 0.23 -12.16 6.82
C PHE A 180 0.48 -11.25 8.03
N PRO A 181 0.37 -9.92 7.84
CA PRO A 181 0.29 -8.98 8.95
C PRO A 181 -1.09 -9.08 9.60
N VAL A 182 -1.13 -9.20 10.93
CA VAL A 182 -2.36 -9.24 11.71
C VAL A 182 -2.25 -8.20 12.82
N CYS A 183 -3.32 -7.49 13.11
CA CYS A 183 -3.34 -6.50 14.18
C CYS A 183 -4.01 -7.06 15.43
N ILE A 184 -3.52 -6.63 16.58
CA ILE A 184 -4.24 -6.74 17.84
C ILE A 184 -4.70 -5.33 18.20
N ALA A 185 -6.02 -5.13 18.25
CA ALA A 185 -6.62 -3.87 18.65
C ALA A 185 -6.42 -3.58 20.14
N LYS A 186 -6.57 -2.32 20.54
CA LYS A 186 -6.43 -1.91 21.96
C LYS A 186 -7.44 -2.61 22.87
N ASP A 187 -8.60 -2.98 22.34
CA ASP A 187 -9.64 -3.75 23.04
C ASP A 187 -9.38 -5.27 23.06
N GLY A 188 -8.28 -5.74 22.43
CA GLY A 188 -7.93 -7.15 22.35
C GLY A 188 -8.53 -7.92 21.16
N THR A 189 -9.29 -7.25 20.28
CA THR A 189 -9.78 -7.83 19.02
C THR A 189 -8.60 -8.20 18.12
N VAL A 190 -8.64 -9.39 17.54
CA VAL A 190 -7.71 -9.81 16.47
C VAL A 190 -8.28 -9.32 15.14
N VAL A 191 -7.57 -8.41 14.47
CA VAL A 191 -8.02 -7.77 13.22
C VAL A 191 -7.13 -8.23 12.08
N VAL A 192 -7.73 -8.88 11.10
CA VAL A 192 -7.13 -9.21 9.81
C VAL A 192 -7.63 -8.18 8.80
N ALA A 193 -6.74 -7.34 8.30
CA ALA A 193 -7.03 -6.35 7.28
C ALA A 193 -6.23 -6.73 6.03
N LEU A 194 -6.90 -7.14 4.95
CA LEU A 194 -6.23 -7.59 3.73
C LEU A 194 -6.77 -6.87 2.51
N GLN A 195 -5.87 -6.35 1.68
CA GLN A 195 -6.27 -5.92 0.35
C GLN A 195 -6.42 -7.15 -0.55
N TRP A 196 -7.65 -7.56 -0.82
CA TRP A 196 -7.99 -8.62 -1.76
C TRP A 196 -9.27 -8.25 -2.50
N ASP A 197 -9.28 -8.47 -3.81
CA ASP A 197 -10.45 -8.21 -4.65
C ASP A 197 -11.58 -9.22 -4.39
N TYR A 198 -11.21 -10.47 -4.13
CA TYR A 198 -12.17 -11.53 -3.81
C TYR A 198 -11.62 -12.53 -2.80
N GLY A 199 -12.32 -12.72 -1.68
CA GLY A 199 -12.00 -13.72 -0.67
C GLY A 199 -12.77 -15.02 -0.87
N ALA A 200 -12.06 -16.12 -1.14
CA ALA A 200 -12.65 -17.45 -1.26
C ALA A 200 -12.30 -18.36 -0.07
N TRP A 201 -13.20 -19.29 0.27
CA TRP A 201 -12.88 -20.31 1.26
C TRP A 201 -11.98 -21.38 0.64
N THR A 202 -10.80 -21.57 1.22
CA THR A 202 -9.80 -22.53 0.76
C THR A 202 -9.20 -23.26 1.96
N PRO A 203 -8.50 -24.40 1.74
CA PRO A 203 -7.77 -25.06 2.82
C PRO A 203 -6.72 -24.15 3.49
N ALA A 204 -6.17 -23.18 2.77
CA ALA A 204 -5.26 -22.19 3.34
C ALA A 204 -5.99 -21.20 4.24
N ALA A 205 -7.17 -20.72 3.83
CA ALA A 205 -8.02 -19.86 4.65
C ALA A 205 -8.48 -20.58 5.93
N ASP A 206 -8.81 -21.86 5.86
CA ASP A 206 -9.17 -22.68 7.02
C ASP A 206 -8.02 -22.77 8.04
N ARG A 207 -6.82 -23.15 7.57
CA ARG A 207 -5.63 -23.20 8.42
C ARG A 207 -5.31 -21.84 9.03
N PHE A 208 -5.44 -20.75 8.27
CA PHE A 208 -5.18 -19.41 8.76
C PHE A 208 -6.21 -18.97 9.81
N ALA A 209 -7.50 -19.25 9.60
CA ALA A 209 -8.55 -19.01 10.58
C ALA A 209 -8.29 -19.78 11.89
N GLY A 210 -7.88 -21.05 11.80
CA GLY A 210 -7.47 -21.83 12.95
C GLY A 210 -6.27 -21.22 13.68
N ALA A 211 -5.24 -20.77 12.94
CA ALA A 211 -4.06 -20.13 13.51
C ALA A 211 -4.42 -18.81 14.24
N LEU A 212 -5.34 -18.01 13.70
CA LEU A 212 -5.85 -16.81 14.37
C LEU A 212 -6.48 -17.13 15.72
N GLN A 213 -7.27 -18.21 15.79
CA GLN A 213 -7.93 -18.63 17.02
C GLN A 213 -6.95 -19.10 18.11
N THR A 214 -5.72 -19.47 17.75
CA THR A 214 -4.67 -19.78 18.75
C THR A 214 -4.14 -18.53 19.46
N GLN A 215 -4.37 -17.33 18.91
CA GLN A 215 -3.95 -16.05 19.53
C GLN A 215 -4.92 -15.57 20.62
N LYS A 216 -5.94 -16.39 20.94
CA LYS A 216 -7.01 -16.06 21.86
C LYS A 216 -6.49 -15.73 23.25
N LYS A 217 -6.75 -14.51 23.71
CA LYS A 217 -6.88 -14.22 25.14
C LYS A 217 -8.35 -14.40 25.54
N ALA A 218 -8.63 -14.54 26.84
CA ALA A 218 -10.00 -14.56 27.32
C ALA A 218 -10.77 -13.34 26.77
N ASN A 219 -11.91 -13.58 26.11
CA ASN A 219 -12.78 -12.57 25.47
C ASN A 219 -12.26 -11.87 24.19
N SER A 220 -11.23 -12.39 23.52
CA SER A 220 -10.84 -11.87 22.19
C SER A 220 -11.92 -12.13 21.14
N SER A 221 -12.37 -11.06 20.47
CA SER A 221 -13.17 -11.11 19.23
C SER A 221 -12.28 -11.10 17.99
N TYR A 222 -12.83 -11.46 16.84
CA TYR A 222 -12.10 -11.49 15.57
C TYR A 222 -12.83 -10.65 14.53
N LEU A 223 -12.08 -9.81 13.81
CA LEU A 223 -12.56 -9.04 12.67
C LEU A 223 -11.73 -9.39 11.45
N VAL A 224 -12.39 -9.81 10.36
CA VAL A 224 -11.78 -9.94 9.03
C VAL A 224 -12.36 -8.86 8.15
N GLY A 225 -11.53 -7.89 7.80
CA GLY A 225 -11.84 -6.81 6.87
C GLY A 225 -11.08 -6.99 5.56
N ILE A 226 -11.78 -7.01 4.43
CA ILE A 226 -11.14 -6.99 3.11
C ILE A 226 -11.58 -5.81 2.25
N SER A 227 -10.70 -5.39 1.34
CA SER A 227 -10.99 -4.30 0.41
C SER A 227 -12.11 -4.63 -0.58
N GLY A 228 -12.13 -5.86 -1.11
CA GLY A 228 -13.05 -6.36 -2.12
C GLY A 228 -14.20 -7.18 -1.52
N VAL A 229 -14.63 -8.25 -2.19
CA VAL A 229 -15.84 -9.01 -1.81
C VAL A 229 -15.52 -10.38 -1.22
N VAL A 230 -16.22 -10.77 -0.16
CA VAL A 230 -16.10 -12.12 0.43
C VAL A 230 -17.12 -13.05 -0.21
N SER A 231 -16.69 -14.27 -0.60
CA SER A 231 -17.62 -15.30 -1.11
C SER A 231 -18.62 -15.72 -0.02
N PRO A 232 -19.87 -16.09 -0.38
CA PRO A 232 -20.86 -16.56 0.60
C PRO A 232 -20.34 -17.68 1.50
N ARG A 233 -19.54 -18.60 0.91
CA ARG A 233 -18.92 -19.69 1.65
C ARG A 233 -17.88 -19.21 2.66
N LEU A 234 -16.97 -18.30 2.28
CA LEU A 234 -15.97 -17.75 3.20
C LEU A 234 -16.65 -17.02 4.36
N ARG A 235 -17.71 -16.25 4.08
CA ARG A 235 -18.49 -15.56 5.11
C ARG A 235 -19.10 -16.55 6.10
N GLN A 236 -19.84 -17.53 5.61
CA GLN A 236 -20.48 -18.55 6.44
C GLN A 236 -19.48 -19.29 7.33
N GLU A 237 -18.33 -19.68 6.78
CA GLU A 237 -17.28 -20.42 7.48
C GLU A 237 -16.62 -19.57 8.59
N LEU A 238 -16.39 -18.29 8.33
CA LEU A 238 -15.82 -17.36 9.31
C LEU A 238 -16.82 -17.00 10.40
N GLU A 239 -18.07 -16.69 10.04
CA GLU A 239 -19.12 -16.34 11.00
C GLU A 239 -19.49 -17.53 11.90
N THR A 240 -19.48 -18.76 11.38
CA THR A 240 -19.64 -20.00 12.18
C THR A 240 -18.51 -20.15 13.21
N ARG A 241 -17.31 -19.64 12.88
CA ARG A 241 -16.15 -19.59 13.79
C ARG A 241 -16.13 -18.33 14.68
N HIS A 242 -17.24 -17.57 14.71
CA HIS A 242 -17.41 -16.33 15.47
C HIS A 242 -16.50 -15.17 15.07
N PHE A 243 -16.13 -15.10 13.79
CA PHE A 243 -15.49 -13.93 13.20
C PHE A 243 -16.56 -12.95 12.70
N THR A 244 -16.35 -11.66 12.94
CA THR A 244 -17.05 -10.59 12.22
C THR A 244 -16.38 -10.40 10.87
N VAL A 245 -17.17 -10.33 9.79
CA VAL A 245 -16.65 -10.21 8.42
C VAL A 245 -17.17 -8.95 7.76
N GLU A 246 -16.24 -8.08 7.38
CA GLU A 246 -16.50 -6.84 6.65
C GLU A 246 -15.83 -6.90 5.28
N ASP A 247 -16.61 -6.57 4.25
CA ASP A 247 -16.14 -6.52 2.88
C ASP A 247 -16.40 -5.14 2.28
N ARG A 248 -15.81 -4.86 1.12
CA ARG A 248 -15.87 -3.56 0.43
C ARG A 248 -15.38 -2.42 1.30
N LEU A 249 -14.38 -2.66 2.15
CA LEU A 249 -13.81 -1.62 3.01
C LEU A 249 -13.00 -0.59 2.22
N SER A 250 -12.64 -0.88 0.97
CA SER A 250 -12.07 0.09 0.04
C SER A 250 -12.71 -0.14 -1.33
N PRO A 251 -13.96 0.32 -1.53
CA PRO A 251 -14.62 0.11 -2.80
C PRO A 251 -13.80 0.80 -3.89
N GLY A 252 -13.47 0.06 -4.95
CA GLY A 252 -12.79 0.61 -6.11
C GLY A 252 -13.60 1.74 -6.75
N PRO A 253 -13.02 2.49 -7.71
CA PRO A 253 -13.70 3.60 -8.36
C PRO A 253 -14.95 3.18 -9.16
N LEU A 254 -15.11 1.88 -9.43
CA LEU A 254 -16.28 1.31 -10.07
C LEU A 254 -17.31 0.96 -8.97
N LYS A 255 -18.26 1.88 -8.77
CA LYS A 255 -19.49 1.65 -8.01
C LYS A 255 -20.54 0.95 -8.87
#